data_AF-A0A7V3BH94-F1
#
_entry.id   AF-A0A7V3BH94-F1
#
_cell.length_a   1.000
_cell.length_b   1.000
_cell.length_c   1.000
_cell.angle_alpha   90.00
_cell.angle_beta   90.00
_cell.angle_gamma   90.00
#
_symmetry.space_group_name_H-M   'P 1'
#
loop_
_entity.id
_entity.type
_entity.pdbx_description
1 polymer ?
#
loop_
_entity_poly.entity_id
_entity_poly.type
_entity_poly.pdbx_seq_one_letter_code
_entity_poly.pdbx_strand_id
1 'polypeptide(L)' 'MTFEEILDQARAMLQRQGRLSYRVLKRQFNLDDASFEDLKEALLYAHPEVIDDAGRSLTWSSDA' A
#
# COMPACT_ATOMS: atom_id res chain seq x y z
N MET A 1 2.66 15.65 4.87
CA MET A 1 2.70 14.88 3.62
C MET A 1 1.29 14.87 3.06
N THR A 2 1.13 15.11 1.77
CA THR A 2 -0.16 14.98 1.09
C THR A 2 -0.48 13.51 0.88
N PHE A 3 -1.74 13.20 0.58
CA PHE A 3 -2.15 11.84 0.25
C PHE A 3 -1.41 11.30 -0.99
N GLU A 4 -1.21 12.15 -2.00
CA GLU A 4 -0.45 11.80 -3.22
C GLU A 4 1.01 11.42 -2.91
N GLU A 5 1.68 12.17 -2.03
CA GLU A 5 3.03 11.83 -1.58
C GLU A 5 3.07 10.48 -0.83
N ILE A 6 2.05 10.19 -0.02
CA ILE A 6 1.94 8.91 0.70
C ILE A 6 1.70 7.76 -0.28
N LEU A 7 0.84 7.97 -1.28
CA LEU A 7 0.54 6.98 -2.31
C LEU A 7 1.80 6.57 -3.08
N ASP A 8 2.56 7.55 -3.58
CA ASP A 8 3.80 7.32 -4.31
C ASP A 8 4.86 6.61 -3.45
N GLN A 9 5.03 7.05 -2.19
CA GLN A 9 5.97 6.41 -1.26
C GLN A 9 5.55 4.98 -0.88
N ALA A 10 4.27 4.75 -0.61
CA ALA A 10 3.74 3.43 -0.25
C ALA A 10 3.93 2.44 -1.41
N ARG A 11 3.65 2.88 -2.64
CA ARG A 11 3.94 2.11 -3.87
C ARG A 11 5.42 1.79 -3.98
N ALA A 12 6.30 2.80 -3.88
CA ALA A 12 7.75 2.60 -4.01
C ALA A 12 8.29 1.63 -2.95
N MET A 13 7.79 1.70 -1.71
CA MET A 13 8.12 0.75 -0.65
C MET A 13 7.63 -0.66 -0.97
N LEU A 14 6.39 -0.80 -1.44
CA LEU A 14 5.79 -2.09 -1.79
C LEU A 14 6.54 -2.76 -2.93
N GLN A 15 6.90 -2.00 -3.96
CA GLN A 15 7.67 -2.49 -5.11
C GLN A 15 9.08 -2.94 -4.71
N ARG A 16 9.71 -2.24 -3.74
CA ARG A 16 11.07 -2.56 -3.27
C ARG A 16 11.13 -3.71 -2.26
N GLN A 17 10.08 -3.91 -1.46
CA GLN A 17 10.01 -4.97 -0.43
C GLN A 17 9.21 -6.20 -0.89
N GLY A 18 8.42 -6.09 -1.96
CA GLY A 18 7.55 -7.14 -2.49
C GLY A 18 6.30 -7.40 -1.66
N ARG A 19 6.30 -7.11 -0.35
CA ARG A 19 5.14 -7.27 0.53
C ARG A 19 5.20 -6.33 1.73
N LEU A 20 4.07 -5.73 2.06
CA LEU A 20 3.89 -4.86 3.22
C LEU A 20 2.61 -5.20 3.99
N SER A 21 2.73 -5.45 5.30
CA SER A 21 1.54 -5.61 6.15
C SER A 21 0.82 -4.28 6.35
N TYR A 22 -0.50 -4.36 6.52
CA TYR A 22 -1.33 -3.18 6.79
C TYR A 22 -0.84 -2.40 8.02
N ARG A 23 -0.42 -3.12 9.07
CA ARG A 23 0.10 -2.51 10.30
C ARG A 23 1.39 -1.73 10.07
N VAL A 24 2.25 -2.20 9.16
CA VAL A 24 3.48 -1.49 8.79
C VAL A 24 3.13 -0.22 8.02
N LEU A 25 2.24 -0.30 7.03
CA LEU A 25 1.78 0.87 6.28
C LEU A 25 1.15 1.93 7.19
N LYS A 26 0.21 1.53 8.07
CA LYS A 26 -0.43 2.43 9.03
C LYS A 26 0.58 3.12 9.95
N ARG A 27 1.54 2.38 10.50
CA ARG A 27 2.55 2.94 11.41
C ARG A 27 3.56 3.83 10.69
N GLN A 28 4.00 3.45 9.48
CA GLN A 28 4.99 4.18 8.71
C GLN A 28 4.49 5.58 8.31
N PHE A 29 3.23 5.66 7.90
CA PHE A 29 2.62 6.89 7.39
C PHE A 29 1.69 7.57 8.41
N ASN A 30 1.60 7.03 9.63
CA ASN A 30 0.70 7.51 10.69
C ASN A 30 -0.76 7.63 10.22
N LEU A 31 -1.25 6.59 9.54
CA LEU A 31 -2.61 6.53 9.00
C LEU A 31 -3.57 5.97 10.04
N ASP A 32 -4.73 6.61 10.15
CA ASP A 32 -5.89 6.01 10.81
C ASP A 32 -6.56 4.98 9.89
N ASP A 33 -7.64 4.36 10.38
CA ASP A 33 -8.33 3.31 9.63
C ASP A 33 -8.97 3.85 8.34
N ALA A 34 -9.56 5.04 8.35
CA ALA A 34 -10.19 5.64 7.18
C ALA A 34 -9.16 5.99 6.09
N SER A 35 -8.09 6.71 6.47
CA SER A 35 -7.04 7.11 5.55
C SER A 35 -6.28 5.91 4.96
N PHE A 36 -6.17 4.83 5.73
CA PHE A 36 -5.59 3.59 5.23
C PHE A 36 -6.49 2.90 4.21
N GLU A 37 -7.81 2.86 4.43
CA GLU A 37 -8.73 2.28 3.47
C GLU A 37 -8.73 3.07 2.16
N ASP A 38 -8.70 4.41 2.21
CA ASP A 38 -8.55 5.27 1.03
C ASP A 38 -7.23 4.99 0.28
N LEU A 39 -6.11 4.86 1.01
CA LEU A 39 -4.80 4.52 0.43
C LEU A 39 -4.84 3.13 -0.23
N LYS A 40 -5.45 2.16 0.43
CA LYS A 40 -5.57 0.79 -0.07
C LYS A 40 -6.39 0.76 -1.36
N GLU A 41 -7.54 1.42 -1.38
CA GLU A 41 -8.39 1.52 -2.57
C GLU A 41 -7.64 2.20 -3.71
N ALA A 42 -6.96 3.31 -3.45
CA ALA A 42 -6.17 4.02 -4.45
C ALA A 42 -5.04 3.15 -5.03
N LEU A 43 -4.31 2.42 -4.18
CA LEU A 43 -3.23 1.52 -4.63
C LEU A 43 -3.79 0.37 -5.49
N LEU A 44 -4.86 -0.29 -5.05
CA LEU A 44 -5.47 -1.41 -5.76
C LEU A 44 -6.12 -0.96 -7.08
N TYR A 45 -6.68 0.24 -7.13
CA TYR A 45 -7.31 0.79 -8.32
C TYR A 45 -6.29 1.29 -9.35
N ALA A 46 -5.25 2.01 -8.89
CA ALA A 46 -4.26 2.62 -9.78
C ALA A 46 -3.16 1.67 -10.24
N HIS A 47 -2.89 0.58 -9.50
CA HIS A 47 -1.77 -0.33 -9.75
C HIS A 47 -2.24 -1.79 -9.73
N PRO A 48 -2.47 -2.41 -10.90
CA PRO A 48 -2.90 -3.82 -10.97
C PRO A 48 -1.87 -4.81 -10.42
N GLU A 49 -0.62 -4.39 -10.27
CA GLU A 49 0.45 -5.17 -9.64
C GLU A 49 0.29 -5.27 -8.12
N VAL A 50 -0.49 -4.38 -7.50
CA VAL A 50 -0.77 -4.42 -6.07
C VAL A 50 -1.91 -5.38 -5.81
N ILE A 51 -1.66 -6.42 -5.02
CA ILE A 51 -2.63 -7.45 -4.68
C ILE A 51 -2.86 -7.46 -3.18
N ASP A 52 -4.11 -7.62 -2.77
CA ASP A 52 -4.43 -7.90 -1.38
C ASP A 52 -4.13 -9.37 -1.02
N ASP A 53 -3.29 -9.56 0.00
CA ASP A 53 -2.97 -10.86 0.57
C ASP A 53 -3.80 -11.09 1.84
N ALA A 54 -4.97 -11.70 1.61
CA ALA A 54 -5.89 -12.20 2.64
C ALA A 54 -6.27 -11.15 3.70
N GLY A 55 -6.45 -9.88 3.30
CA GLY A 55 -6.83 -8.78 4.18
C GLY A 55 -5.81 -8.45 5.27
N ARG A 56 -4.54 -8.84 5.08
CA ARG A 56 -3.47 -8.67 6.09
C ARG A 56 -2.27 -7.90 5.57
N SER A 57 -2.00 -7.98 4.27
CA SER A 57 -0.89 -7.30 3.63
C SER A 57 -1.21 -6.98 2.18
N LEU A 58 -0.52 -5.97 1.64
CA LEU A 58 -0.43 -5.75 0.21
C LEU A 58 0.84 -6.42 -0.31
N THR A 59 0.75 -7.06 -1.47
CA THR A 59 1.88 -7.67 -2.19
C THR A 59 2.05 -7.00 -3.54
N TRP A 60 3.31 -6.91 -3.98
CA TRP A 60 3.64 -6.53 -5.35
C TRP A 60 3.79 -7.79 -6.18
N SER A 61 2.89 -8.01 -7.12
CA SER A 61 3.05 -9.01 -8.17
C SER A 61 4.16 -8.54 -9.10
N SER A 62 5.37 -8.98 -8.79
CA SER A 62 6.47 -8.92 -9.75
C SER A 62 6.13 -9.96 -10.79
N ASP A 63 5.72 -9.54 -12.00
CA ASP A 63 5.64 -10.46 -13.14
C ASP A 63 6.99 -11.20 -13.22
N ALA A 64 6.92 -12.53 -13.27
CA ALA A 64 8.09 -13.40 -13.37
C ALA A 64 8.71 -13.33 -14.76
#